data_AF-A0A971J734-F1
#
_entry.id   AF-A0A971J734-F1
#
_cell.length_a   1.000
_cell.length_b   1.000
_cell.length_c   1.000
_cell.angle_alpha   90.00
_cell.angle_beta   90.00
_cell.angle_gamma   90.00
#
_symmetry.space_group_name_H-M   'P 1'
#
loop_
_entity.id
_entity.type
_entity.pdbx_description
1 polymer ?
#
loop_
_entity_poly.entity_id
_entity_poly.type
_entity_poly.pdbx_seq_one_letter_code
_entity_poly.pdbx_strand_id
1 'polypeptide(L)'
;MFALEIIEDIPPDLRPFVIESLSAFYDREFVVFLHLLKEEYGKELEGPINRALEKYQMAGICVEPPRFCRGEFYRAFATRSRHTGQVTVDVAWRNPAGTLDVDCFFLSYSLDGLHSSFAISDMTVQDYERERESLPDLIEISLAEASFLVQEAYGFNVKYMTRPGLGRFLFRKYLDMSHHLGEAEQIELLARISARLSPHRLVNSLFYARRRQDMSYIYSLLSGEKFPRHSLGRRLERLMNHRALLIEGRVSKTRVAGNNAVVKAYTISMDEEEVYHSEYSFRLKKGEDGWLIVEVFQDSHQIVSGLSELNPLAFKVYCNVYEILDVEELLGSLDEVDNIREAGELSYGVHLRITRYEDDFEQGVFFLTGVLADLIINGDEMVIMAKDRNSLEMLHEIVTRGGNTVYVNGHEVSALTAYRYLSGQYLSFADVLAGSGGERFGEDGMRFLSARYVIRDWDGILAKLEKIRGVKYNLPGRCQVWYEYRISGKSGNSELVAEYVVGDNWITVSAFGDKELTIVRERFEKGIKECLEFEGMEIKPGGLFGILTREVREQYPQLERELKVAYLEKWYRSNLKPLQGLSPAEARQSMEGRQLLWKMFKQMNLQRKARRATGVNTGLHLSEYIKKVGL
;
A
#
# COMPACT_ATOMS: atom_id res chain seq x y z
N MET A 1 -24.15 5.88 9.12
CA MET A 1 -22.83 5.33 9.47
C MET A 1 -22.97 3.91 9.98
N PHE A 2 -23.57 3.66 11.15
CA PHE A 2 -23.74 2.30 11.69
C PHE A 2 -24.30 1.25 10.70
N ALA A 3 -25.34 1.59 9.92
CA ALA A 3 -25.88 0.64 8.94
C ALA A 3 -24.92 0.32 7.77
N LEU A 4 -23.97 1.21 7.45
CA LEU A 4 -22.91 0.95 6.46
C LEU A 4 -21.84 0.01 7.04
N GLU A 5 -21.47 0.21 8.32
CA GLU A 5 -20.53 -0.68 9.03
C GLU A 5 -21.03 -2.13 9.02
N ILE A 6 -22.33 -2.35 9.30
CA ILE A 6 -22.94 -3.69 9.22
C ILE A 6 -22.83 -4.31 7.82
N ILE A 7 -22.95 -3.53 6.75
CA ILE A 7 -22.82 -4.05 5.38
C ILE A 7 -21.36 -4.35 5.04
N GLU A 8 -20.42 -3.59 5.61
CA GLU A 8 -19.00 -3.80 5.42
C GLU A 8 -18.53 -5.14 5.99
N ASP A 9 -19.09 -5.55 7.14
CA ASP A 9 -18.82 -6.84 7.78
C ASP A 9 -19.30 -8.06 6.97
N ILE A 10 -20.17 -7.84 5.98
CA ILE A 10 -20.68 -8.92 5.12
C ILE A 10 -19.62 -9.23 4.04
N PRO A 11 -19.27 -10.52 3.82
CA PRO A 11 -18.37 -10.91 2.74
C PRO A 11 -18.80 -10.32 1.39
N PRO A 12 -17.88 -9.76 0.58
CA PRO A 12 -18.22 -9.06 -0.66
C PRO A 12 -19.13 -9.86 -1.61
N ASP A 13 -18.90 -11.17 -1.71
CA ASP A 13 -19.68 -12.08 -2.56
C ASP A 13 -21.16 -12.21 -2.13
N LEU A 14 -21.45 -11.98 -0.85
CA LEU A 14 -22.79 -12.10 -0.26
C LEU A 14 -23.55 -10.77 -0.24
N ARG A 15 -22.86 -9.63 -0.29
CA ARG A 15 -23.48 -8.28 -0.24
C ARG A 15 -24.60 -8.09 -1.27
N PRO A 16 -24.45 -8.47 -2.56
CA PRO A 16 -25.52 -8.34 -3.55
C PRO A 16 -26.81 -9.09 -3.16
N PHE A 17 -26.68 -10.29 -2.60
CA PHE A 17 -27.81 -11.12 -2.21
C PHE A 17 -28.53 -10.56 -0.98
N VAL A 18 -27.78 -10.03 -0.01
CA VAL A 18 -28.35 -9.37 1.16
C VAL A 18 -29.12 -8.12 0.75
N ILE A 19 -28.52 -7.27 -0.08
CA ILE A 19 -29.18 -6.05 -0.60
C ILE A 19 -30.46 -6.38 -1.36
N GLU A 20 -30.45 -7.41 -2.20
CA GLU A 20 -31.66 -7.85 -2.88
C GLU A 20 -32.71 -8.38 -1.92
N SER A 21 -32.31 -9.03 -0.83
CA SER A 21 -33.24 -9.52 0.19
C SER A 21 -33.91 -8.37 0.95
N LEU A 22 -33.25 -7.22 1.11
CA LEU A 22 -33.85 -6.01 1.67
C LEU A 22 -35.05 -5.47 0.85
N SER A 23 -35.18 -5.91 -0.41
CA SER A 23 -36.34 -5.56 -1.25
C SER A 23 -37.67 -6.18 -0.82
N ALA A 24 -37.66 -7.11 0.14
CA ALA A 24 -38.87 -7.78 0.64
C ALA A 24 -39.60 -7.01 1.77
N PHE A 25 -38.97 -6.01 2.40
CA PHE A 25 -39.53 -5.33 3.59
C PHE A 25 -40.48 -4.18 3.28
N TYR A 26 -40.33 -3.52 2.11
CA TYR A 26 -41.21 -2.44 1.65
C TYR A 26 -41.38 -1.25 2.62
N ASP A 27 -40.35 -0.89 3.37
CA ASP A 27 -40.34 0.30 4.23
C ASP A 27 -39.59 1.49 3.60
N ARG A 28 -40.16 2.70 3.73
CA ARG A 28 -39.67 3.95 3.13
C ARG A 28 -38.27 4.31 3.61
N GLU A 29 -37.88 3.96 4.83
CA GLU A 29 -36.54 4.24 5.34
C GLU A 29 -35.46 3.46 4.59
N PHE A 30 -35.78 2.24 4.12
CA PHE A 30 -34.86 1.46 3.28
C PHE A 30 -34.63 2.08 1.90
N VAL A 31 -35.55 2.91 1.39
CA VAL A 31 -35.30 3.66 0.14
C VAL A 31 -34.14 4.62 0.33
N VAL A 32 -34.10 5.34 1.45
CA VAL A 32 -33.01 6.27 1.80
C VAL A 32 -31.71 5.48 1.99
N PHE A 33 -31.76 4.34 2.67
CA PHE A 33 -30.60 3.47 2.87
C PHE A 33 -30.08 2.86 1.56
N LEU A 34 -30.94 2.44 0.63
CA LEU A 34 -30.54 1.92 -0.68
C LEU A 34 -29.83 2.99 -1.51
N HIS A 35 -30.33 4.24 -1.49
CA HIS A 35 -29.63 5.35 -2.13
C HIS A 35 -28.30 5.68 -1.44
N LEU A 36 -28.21 5.55 -0.11
CA LEU A 36 -26.97 5.70 0.64
C LEU A 36 -25.93 4.66 0.20
N LEU A 37 -26.34 3.38 0.10
CA LEU A 37 -25.48 2.30 -0.40
C LEU A 37 -25.06 2.55 -1.85
N LYS A 38 -25.93 3.15 -2.67
CA LYS A 38 -25.63 3.49 -4.06
C LYS A 38 -24.54 4.55 -4.14
N GLU A 39 -24.59 5.56 -3.29
CA GLU A 39 -23.54 6.58 -3.18
C GLU A 39 -22.23 6.02 -2.62
N GLU A 40 -22.31 5.11 -1.66
CA GLU A 40 -21.13 4.50 -1.00
C GLU A 40 -20.35 3.57 -1.93
N TYR A 41 -21.03 2.53 -2.43
CA TYR A 41 -20.40 1.45 -3.20
C TYR A 41 -20.43 1.69 -4.72
N GLY A 42 -21.23 2.65 -5.19
CA GLY A 42 -21.29 3.02 -6.61
C GLY A 42 -21.57 1.81 -7.51
N LYS A 43 -20.75 1.68 -8.55
CA LYS A 43 -20.88 0.61 -9.57
C LYS A 43 -20.81 -0.81 -9.01
N GLU A 44 -20.17 -1.01 -7.86
CA GLU A 44 -20.05 -2.34 -7.23
C GLU A 44 -21.42 -2.93 -6.91
N LEU A 45 -22.33 -2.12 -6.36
CA LEU A 45 -23.65 -2.56 -5.89
C LEU A 45 -24.82 -1.89 -6.63
N GLU A 46 -24.53 -1.05 -7.64
CA GLU A 46 -25.56 -0.31 -8.37
C GLU A 46 -26.64 -1.23 -8.99
N GLY A 47 -26.23 -2.36 -9.59
CA GLY A 47 -27.17 -3.32 -10.19
C GLY A 47 -28.18 -3.89 -9.19
N PRO A 48 -27.73 -4.58 -8.12
CA PRO A 48 -28.58 -5.06 -7.03
C PRO A 48 -29.48 -3.97 -6.42
N ILE A 49 -28.92 -2.78 -6.17
CA ILE A 49 -29.66 -1.66 -5.58
C ILE A 49 -30.75 -1.15 -6.51
N ASN A 50 -30.46 -0.95 -7.80
CA ASN A 50 -31.46 -0.52 -8.78
C ASN A 50 -32.62 -1.52 -8.87
N ARG A 51 -32.32 -2.83 -8.88
CA ARG A 51 -33.36 -3.88 -8.84
C ARG A 51 -34.20 -3.84 -7.56
N ALA A 52 -33.58 -3.56 -6.41
CA ALA A 52 -34.30 -3.37 -5.16
C ALA A 52 -35.23 -2.14 -5.24
N LEU A 53 -34.72 -0.98 -5.66
CA LEU A 53 -35.52 0.25 -5.83
C LEU A 53 -36.68 0.07 -6.82
N GLU A 54 -36.47 -0.64 -7.93
CA GLU A 54 -37.56 -0.97 -8.88
C GLU A 54 -38.69 -1.76 -8.22
N LYS A 55 -38.38 -2.70 -7.33
CA LYS A 55 -39.40 -3.45 -6.56
C LYS A 55 -40.18 -2.54 -5.60
N TYR A 56 -39.51 -1.59 -4.94
CA TYR A 56 -40.17 -0.58 -4.11
C TYR A 56 -41.11 0.31 -4.95
N GLN A 57 -40.65 0.73 -6.13
CA GLN A 57 -41.45 1.54 -7.05
C GLN A 57 -42.68 0.77 -7.54
N MET A 58 -42.53 -0.52 -7.88
CA MET A 58 -43.65 -1.39 -8.25
C MET A 58 -44.66 -1.59 -7.11
N ALA A 59 -44.21 -1.53 -5.86
CA ALA A 59 -45.07 -1.56 -4.68
C ALA A 59 -45.76 -0.20 -4.37
N GLY A 60 -45.56 0.82 -5.21
CA GLY A 60 -46.15 2.15 -5.06
C GLY A 60 -45.42 3.04 -4.05
N ILE A 61 -44.19 2.69 -3.67
CA ILE A 61 -43.36 3.50 -2.77
C ILE A 61 -42.58 4.52 -3.60
N CYS A 62 -42.52 5.77 -3.12
CA CYS A 62 -41.71 6.81 -3.76
C CYS A 62 -40.21 6.48 -3.60
N VAL A 63 -39.49 6.41 -4.71
CA VAL A 63 -38.07 6.04 -4.77
C VAL A 63 -37.15 7.19 -5.18
N GLU A 64 -37.60 8.42 -5.00
CA GLU A 64 -36.79 9.59 -5.33
C GLU A 64 -35.50 9.64 -4.50
N PRO A 65 -34.35 9.98 -5.12
CA PRO A 65 -33.08 10.04 -4.42
C PRO A 65 -33.11 11.15 -3.36
N PRO A 66 -32.70 10.86 -2.11
CA PRO A 66 -32.59 11.86 -1.07
C PRO A 66 -31.45 12.84 -1.39
N ARG A 67 -31.62 14.10 -0.97
CA ARG A 67 -30.52 15.07 -0.97
C ARG A 67 -29.73 14.92 0.33
N PHE A 68 -28.59 14.23 0.26
CA PHE A 68 -27.70 14.01 1.40
C PHE A 68 -27.01 15.30 1.88
N CYS A 69 -26.87 16.31 1.01
CA CYS A 69 -26.22 17.57 1.34
C CYS A 69 -27.25 18.70 1.36
N ARG A 70 -27.46 19.30 2.53
CA ARG A 70 -28.27 20.51 2.70
C ARG A 70 -27.50 21.51 3.56
N GLY A 71 -27.69 22.79 3.28
CA GLY A 71 -27.19 23.86 4.13
C GLY A 71 -26.23 24.81 3.45
N GLU A 72 -26.00 25.93 4.11
CA GLU A 72 -25.08 26.98 3.67
C GLU A 72 -23.76 26.83 4.44
N PHE A 73 -22.63 26.95 3.74
CA PHE A 73 -21.32 26.87 4.38
C PHE A 73 -21.22 27.91 5.50
N TYR A 74 -20.86 27.47 6.70
CA TYR A 74 -20.69 28.34 7.86
C TYR A 74 -19.21 28.62 8.12
N ARG A 75 -18.44 27.60 8.52
CA ARG A 75 -17.00 27.68 8.82
C ARG A 75 -16.34 26.31 8.66
N ALA A 76 -15.01 26.28 8.58
CA ALA A 76 -14.21 25.06 8.63
C ALA A 76 -12.92 25.29 9.42
N PHE A 77 -12.42 24.27 10.10
CA PHE A 77 -11.14 24.30 10.80
C PHE A 77 -10.28 23.08 10.44
N ALA A 78 -8.97 23.23 10.61
CA ALA A 78 -8.01 22.14 10.49
C ALA A 78 -6.99 22.17 11.63
N THR A 79 -6.52 20.99 12.03
CA THR A 79 -5.46 20.85 13.03
C THR A 79 -4.09 21.24 12.49
N ARG A 80 -3.23 21.79 13.35
CA ARG A 80 -1.84 22.17 13.02
C ARG A 80 -0.85 21.00 12.95
N SER A 81 -1.30 19.85 12.46
CA SER A 81 -0.58 18.58 12.52
C SER A 81 -0.03 18.11 11.17
N ARG A 82 -0.13 18.90 10.08
CA ARG A 82 0.24 18.43 8.73
C ARG A 82 1.64 17.85 8.58
N HIS A 83 2.59 18.34 9.39
CA HIS A 83 3.96 17.84 9.49
C HIS A 83 4.11 16.39 10.00
N THR A 84 3.10 15.85 10.71
CA THR A 84 2.98 14.43 11.07
C THR A 84 2.35 13.60 9.96
N GLY A 85 1.96 14.25 8.86
CA GLY A 85 1.21 13.64 7.77
C GLY A 85 -0.20 13.19 8.16
N GLN A 86 -0.75 13.71 9.25
CA GLN A 86 -2.15 13.54 9.64
C GLN A 86 -2.78 14.91 9.92
N VAL A 87 -4.02 15.11 9.50
CA VAL A 87 -4.77 16.35 9.70
C VAL A 87 -6.23 15.99 9.97
N THR A 88 -6.81 16.59 11.00
CA THR A 88 -8.27 16.55 11.20
C THR A 88 -8.86 17.82 10.62
N VAL A 89 -9.92 17.68 9.82
CA VAL A 89 -10.65 18.80 9.21
C VAL A 89 -12.12 18.71 9.64
N ASP A 90 -12.68 19.80 10.12
CA ASP A 90 -14.13 19.91 10.30
C ASP A 90 -14.72 20.97 9.37
N VAL A 91 -15.95 20.73 8.92
CA VAL A 91 -16.67 21.64 8.03
C VAL A 91 -18.11 21.74 8.49
N ALA A 92 -18.50 22.92 8.97
CA ALA A 92 -19.84 23.19 9.46
C ALA A 92 -20.73 23.79 8.36
N TRP A 93 -21.93 23.24 8.25
CA TRP A 93 -22.99 23.69 7.36
C TRP A 93 -24.20 24.12 8.20
N ARG A 94 -24.74 25.29 7.90
CA ARG A 94 -25.97 25.77 8.52
C ARG A 94 -27.17 25.14 7.84
N ASN A 95 -27.94 24.38 8.59
CA ASN A 95 -29.15 23.75 8.09
C ASN A 95 -30.36 24.71 8.15
N PRO A 96 -31.48 24.38 7.48
CA PRO A 96 -32.67 25.25 7.46
C PRO A 96 -33.31 25.49 8.83
N ALA A 97 -33.03 24.63 9.82
CA ALA A 97 -33.51 24.76 11.19
C ALA A 97 -32.69 25.78 12.01
N GLY A 98 -31.57 26.27 11.47
CA GLY A 98 -30.67 27.20 12.14
C GLY A 98 -29.63 26.53 13.06
N THR A 99 -29.60 25.19 13.10
CA THR A 99 -28.53 24.39 13.71
C THR A 99 -27.41 24.12 12.70
N LEU A 100 -26.32 23.51 13.15
CA LEU A 100 -25.15 23.19 12.35
C LEU A 100 -25.04 21.67 12.17
N ASP A 101 -24.80 21.25 10.94
CA ASP A 101 -24.35 19.91 10.60
C ASP A 101 -22.84 19.98 10.33
N VAL A 102 -22.04 19.26 11.11
CA VAL A 102 -20.58 19.32 11.08
C VAL A 102 -20.03 18.02 10.50
N ASP A 103 -19.37 18.11 9.36
CA ASP A 103 -18.64 16.99 8.77
C ASP A 103 -17.21 16.99 9.30
N CYS A 104 -16.78 15.88 9.90
CA CYS A 104 -15.45 15.70 10.45
C CYS A 104 -14.69 14.64 9.63
N PHE A 105 -13.46 14.98 9.23
CA PHE A 105 -12.59 14.14 8.42
C PHE A 105 -11.26 13.92 9.12
N PHE A 106 -10.82 12.67 9.21
CA PHE A 106 -9.47 12.31 9.60
C PHE A 106 -8.67 11.98 8.34
N LEU A 107 -7.76 12.88 7.99
CA LEU A 107 -6.96 12.81 6.77
C LEU A 107 -5.55 12.33 7.10
N SER A 108 -5.07 11.37 6.32
CA SER A 108 -3.74 10.80 6.39
C SER A 108 -3.05 10.92 5.04
N TYR A 109 -1.85 11.50 5.01
CA TYR A 109 -1.04 11.65 3.81
C TYR A 109 -0.04 10.48 3.73
N SER A 110 -0.60 9.26 3.77
CA SER A 110 0.06 7.95 3.77
C SER A 110 -0.75 6.97 2.90
N LEU A 111 -0.55 5.65 3.06
CA LEU A 111 -1.37 4.63 2.41
C LEU A 111 -2.88 4.78 2.73
N ASP A 112 -3.22 5.33 3.90
CA ASP A 112 -4.59 5.35 4.44
C ASP A 112 -5.47 6.46 3.83
N GLY A 113 -4.85 7.53 3.30
CA GLY A 113 -5.57 8.62 2.63
C GLY A 113 -6.65 9.26 3.52
N LEU A 114 -7.87 9.40 2.99
CA LEU A 114 -9.06 9.70 3.78
C LEU A 114 -9.40 8.48 4.65
N HIS A 115 -8.94 8.50 5.89
CA HIS A 115 -8.98 7.34 6.79
C HIS A 115 -10.36 7.13 7.39
N SER A 116 -10.99 8.20 7.90
CA SER A 116 -12.35 8.10 8.44
C SER A 116 -13.10 9.42 8.36
N SER A 117 -14.43 9.31 8.35
CA SER A 117 -15.33 10.46 8.33
C SER A 117 -16.57 10.20 9.17
N PHE A 118 -17.09 11.24 9.81
CA PHE A 118 -18.35 11.18 10.52
C PHE A 118 -19.03 12.54 10.49
N ALA A 119 -20.33 12.58 10.73
CA ALA A 119 -21.11 13.81 10.78
C ALA A 119 -21.78 13.95 12.14
N ILE A 120 -21.73 15.16 12.69
CA ILE A 120 -22.49 15.56 13.87
C ILE A 120 -23.65 16.42 13.40
N SER A 121 -24.88 15.93 13.59
CA SER A 121 -26.09 16.66 13.17
C SER A 121 -26.66 17.51 14.30
N ASP A 122 -27.35 18.58 13.92
CA ASP A 122 -28.13 19.44 14.82
C ASP A 122 -27.36 20.09 16.00
N MET A 123 -26.08 20.40 15.79
CA MET A 123 -25.25 21.10 16.77
C MET A 123 -25.65 22.58 16.88
N THR A 124 -25.64 23.15 18.08
CA THR A 124 -25.88 24.60 18.23
C THR A 124 -24.65 25.42 17.82
N VAL A 125 -24.86 26.62 17.30
CA VAL A 125 -23.75 27.53 16.93
C VAL A 125 -22.88 27.87 18.15
N GLN A 126 -23.48 28.03 19.32
CA GLN A 126 -22.75 28.39 20.55
C GLN A 126 -21.85 27.25 21.03
N ASP A 127 -22.32 26.01 20.96
CA ASP A 127 -21.52 24.85 21.36
C ASP A 127 -20.37 24.63 20.38
N TYR A 128 -20.64 24.80 19.07
CA TYR A 128 -19.62 24.71 18.04
C TYR A 128 -18.50 25.74 18.24
N GLU A 129 -18.83 27.02 18.40
CA GLU A 129 -17.83 28.07 18.64
C GLU A 129 -17.05 27.83 19.93
N ARG A 130 -17.72 27.44 21.03
CA ARG A 130 -17.06 27.17 22.31
C ARG A 130 -16.07 26.01 22.25
N GLU A 131 -16.42 24.91 21.60
CA GLU A 131 -15.52 23.76 21.45
C GLU A 131 -14.26 24.14 20.66
N ARG A 132 -14.41 24.89 19.57
CA ARG A 132 -13.27 25.24 18.70
C ARG A 132 -12.39 26.34 19.32
N GLU A 133 -12.96 27.28 20.06
CA GLU A 133 -12.20 28.28 20.83
C GLU A 133 -11.35 27.64 21.95
N SER A 134 -11.79 26.50 22.48
CA SER A 134 -11.07 25.78 23.55
C SER A 134 -9.85 24.98 23.06
N LEU A 135 -9.71 24.79 21.74
CA LEU A 135 -8.66 23.98 21.13
C LEU A 135 -7.61 24.88 20.46
N PRO A 136 -6.42 25.08 21.06
CA PRO A 136 -5.42 26.03 20.56
C PRO A 136 -4.75 25.62 19.23
N ASP A 137 -4.91 24.34 18.83
CA ASP A 137 -4.26 23.77 17.64
C ASP A 137 -5.16 23.73 16.41
N LEU A 138 -6.35 24.34 16.46
CA LEU A 138 -7.24 24.50 15.32
C LEU A 138 -7.02 25.85 14.62
N ILE A 139 -6.99 25.83 13.29
CA ILE A 139 -6.92 27.02 12.44
C ILE A 139 -8.14 27.05 11.55
N GLU A 140 -8.77 28.23 11.45
CA GLU A 140 -9.86 28.46 10.50
C GLU A 140 -9.33 28.38 9.06
N ILE A 141 -10.06 27.65 8.23
CA ILE A 141 -9.79 27.47 6.81
C ILE A 141 -11.05 27.76 5.99
N SER A 142 -10.86 28.12 4.74
CA SER A 142 -11.91 28.31 3.76
C SER A 142 -12.45 26.97 3.26
N LEU A 143 -13.65 26.99 2.68
CA LEU A 143 -14.23 25.81 2.02
C LEU A 143 -13.36 25.27 0.88
N ALA A 144 -12.66 26.17 0.16
CA ALA A 144 -11.73 25.79 -0.90
C ALA A 144 -10.52 25.03 -0.35
N GLU A 145 -9.94 25.52 0.76
CA GLU A 145 -8.85 24.84 1.48
C GLU A 145 -9.30 23.48 2.02
N ALA A 146 -10.49 23.40 2.64
CA ALA A 146 -11.05 22.13 3.12
C ALA A 146 -11.23 21.11 1.96
N SER A 147 -11.80 21.57 0.84
CA SER A 147 -11.99 20.72 -0.35
C SER A 147 -10.66 20.23 -0.91
N PHE A 148 -9.64 21.08 -0.96
CA PHE A 148 -8.30 20.71 -1.39
C PHE A 148 -7.68 19.63 -0.48
N LEU A 149 -7.76 19.78 0.85
CA LEU A 149 -7.18 18.81 1.78
C LEU A 149 -7.85 17.44 1.65
N VAL A 150 -9.19 17.40 1.54
CA VAL A 150 -9.96 16.17 1.33
C VAL A 150 -9.63 15.52 -0.01
N GLN A 151 -9.54 16.29 -1.09
CA GLN A 151 -9.14 15.80 -2.41
C GLN A 151 -7.72 15.25 -2.43
N GLU A 152 -6.79 15.93 -1.77
CA GLU A 152 -5.40 15.50 -1.68
C GLU A 152 -5.29 14.17 -0.93
N ALA A 153 -5.94 14.03 0.23
CA ALA A 153 -5.98 12.79 1.00
C ALA A 153 -6.64 11.64 0.23
N TYR A 154 -7.77 11.89 -0.42
CA TYR A 154 -8.41 10.90 -1.32
C TYR A 154 -7.49 10.51 -2.49
N GLY A 155 -6.68 11.45 -2.99
CA GLY A 155 -5.66 11.20 -3.99
C GLY A 155 -4.61 10.17 -3.54
N PHE A 156 -4.32 10.08 -2.24
CA PHE A 156 -3.49 9.00 -1.68
C PHE A 156 -4.21 7.65 -1.73
N ASN A 157 -5.51 7.58 -1.38
CA ASN A 157 -6.27 6.34 -1.55
C ASN A 157 -6.23 5.84 -2.99
N VAL A 158 -6.46 6.74 -3.96
CA VAL A 158 -6.39 6.39 -5.39
C VAL A 158 -4.98 5.99 -5.80
N LYS A 159 -3.95 6.70 -5.32
CA LYS A 159 -2.53 6.41 -5.65
C LYS A 159 -2.14 5.00 -5.21
N TYR A 160 -2.57 4.59 -4.03
CA TYR A 160 -2.26 3.30 -3.40
C TYR A 160 -3.33 2.22 -3.60
N MET A 161 -4.46 2.58 -4.23
CA MET A 161 -5.63 1.72 -4.44
C MET A 161 -6.17 1.13 -3.13
N THR A 162 -6.14 1.94 -2.07
CA THR A 162 -6.77 1.62 -0.78
C THR A 162 -8.21 2.12 -0.78
N ARG A 163 -9.04 1.53 0.07
CA ARG A 163 -10.40 1.99 0.29
C ARG A 163 -10.38 3.24 1.17
N PRO A 164 -11.07 4.34 0.79
CA PRO A 164 -11.28 5.43 1.73
C PRO A 164 -12.21 4.97 2.85
N GLY A 165 -12.13 5.62 4.01
CA GLY A 165 -13.06 5.39 5.11
C GLY A 165 -14.51 5.53 4.68
N LEU A 166 -15.41 4.80 5.35
CA LEU A 166 -16.84 4.83 5.07
C LEU A 166 -17.38 6.28 5.14
N GLY A 167 -18.42 6.54 4.36
CA GLY A 167 -19.09 7.84 4.32
C GLY A 167 -18.78 8.64 3.06
N ARG A 168 -18.68 7.97 1.91
CA ARG A 168 -18.51 8.61 0.60
C ARG A 168 -19.56 9.66 0.32
N PHE A 169 -20.80 9.44 0.73
CA PHE A 169 -21.86 10.44 0.62
C PHE A 169 -21.55 11.76 1.37
N LEU A 170 -20.70 11.73 2.41
CA LEU A 170 -20.24 12.93 3.13
C LEU A 170 -19.13 13.64 2.37
N PHE A 171 -18.09 12.92 1.94
CA PHE A 171 -16.92 13.56 1.34
C PHE A 171 -17.05 13.82 -0.17
N ARG A 172 -17.99 13.17 -0.86
CA ARG A 172 -18.15 13.29 -2.33
C ARG A 172 -18.36 14.73 -2.78
N LYS A 173 -19.14 15.51 -2.03
CA LYS A 173 -19.36 16.94 -2.33
C LYS A 173 -18.07 17.73 -2.42
N TYR A 174 -17.07 17.41 -1.58
CA TYR A 174 -15.77 18.09 -1.60
C TYR A 174 -14.91 17.62 -2.76
N LEU A 175 -15.03 16.37 -3.19
CA LEU A 175 -14.33 15.84 -4.37
C LEU A 175 -14.83 16.49 -5.66
N ASP A 176 -16.14 16.77 -5.74
CA ASP A 176 -16.76 17.38 -6.92
C ASP A 176 -16.62 18.93 -6.93
N MET A 177 -16.30 19.54 -5.79
CA MET A 177 -16.05 20.99 -5.68
C MET A 177 -14.71 21.37 -6.32
N SER A 178 -14.71 22.42 -7.13
CA SER A 178 -13.47 23.03 -7.60
C SER A 178 -12.89 23.94 -6.52
N HIS A 179 -11.70 23.62 -6.01
CA HIS A 179 -11.04 24.46 -4.99
C HIS A 179 -10.35 25.70 -5.58
N HIS A 180 -9.99 25.69 -6.87
CA HIS A 180 -9.29 26.79 -7.59
C HIS A 180 -7.99 27.33 -6.95
N LEU A 181 -7.52 26.75 -5.84
CA LEU A 181 -6.28 27.15 -5.17
C LEU A 181 -5.06 27.04 -6.09
N GLY A 182 -4.32 28.15 -6.21
CA GLY A 182 -3.02 28.18 -6.88
C GLY A 182 -1.93 27.50 -6.05
N GLU A 183 -0.79 27.17 -6.68
CA GLU A 183 0.34 26.51 -6.00
C GLU A 183 0.85 27.31 -4.79
N ALA A 184 0.84 28.65 -4.87
CA ALA A 184 1.27 29.50 -3.76
C ALA A 184 0.33 29.39 -2.54
N GLU A 185 -0.99 29.39 -2.78
CA GLU A 185 -2.02 29.29 -1.74
C GLU A 185 -2.02 27.91 -1.08
N GLN A 186 -1.81 26.85 -1.86
CA GLN A 186 -1.65 25.50 -1.33
C GLN A 186 -0.44 25.43 -0.38
N ILE A 187 0.70 26.02 -0.76
CA ILE A 187 1.90 26.01 0.07
C ILE A 187 1.69 26.84 1.34
N GLU A 188 1.02 27.98 1.26
CA GLU A 188 0.68 28.81 2.41
C GLU A 188 -0.25 28.07 3.38
N LEU A 189 -1.28 27.39 2.86
CA LEU A 189 -2.16 26.53 3.65
C LEU A 189 -1.35 25.47 4.39
N LEU A 190 -0.54 24.68 3.68
CA LEU A 190 0.26 23.60 4.27
C LEU A 190 1.24 24.11 5.34
N ALA A 191 1.78 25.32 5.17
CA ALA A 191 2.62 25.96 6.19
C ALA A 191 1.80 26.39 7.42
N ARG A 192 0.61 26.98 7.22
CA ARG A 192 -0.31 27.38 8.31
C ARG A 192 -0.73 26.19 9.16
N ILE A 193 -1.17 25.10 8.53
CA ILE A 193 -1.62 23.86 9.21
C ILE A 193 -0.46 22.97 9.68
N SER A 194 0.77 23.47 9.67
CA SER A 194 1.94 22.81 10.26
C SER A 194 2.38 23.52 11.54
N ALA A 195 2.94 22.74 12.48
CA ALA A 195 3.60 23.31 13.63
C ALA A 195 4.90 24.03 13.22
N ARG A 196 5.30 25.03 13.99
CA ARG A 196 6.57 25.75 13.76
C ARG A 196 7.74 24.90 14.25
N LEU A 197 8.33 24.13 13.36
CA LEU A 197 9.43 23.23 13.65
C LEU A 197 10.78 23.95 13.76
N SER A 198 11.65 23.48 14.65
CA SER A 198 13.06 23.84 14.68
C SER A 198 13.79 23.29 13.44
N PRO A 199 14.99 23.81 13.08
CA PRO A 199 15.72 23.34 11.91
C PRO A 199 15.98 21.83 11.89
N HIS A 200 16.23 21.22 13.05
CA HIS A 200 16.45 19.77 13.14
C HIS A 200 15.16 18.97 12.93
N ARG A 201 14.07 19.37 13.59
CA ARG A 201 12.75 18.73 13.44
C ARG A 201 12.22 18.86 12.02
N LEU A 202 12.46 20.00 11.37
CA LEU A 202 12.07 20.22 9.99
C LEU A 202 12.71 19.20 9.04
N VAL A 203 14.03 19.00 9.14
CA VAL A 203 14.73 18.02 8.28
C VAL A 203 14.31 16.58 8.59
N ASN A 204 14.07 16.25 9.87
CA ASN A 204 13.50 14.94 10.22
C ASN A 204 12.08 14.75 9.65
N SER A 205 11.22 15.78 9.71
CA SER A 205 9.88 15.74 9.10
C SER A 205 9.93 15.58 7.57
N LEU A 206 10.97 16.11 6.91
CA LEU A 206 11.20 15.89 5.48
C LEU A 206 11.48 14.41 5.18
N PHE A 207 12.31 13.74 5.99
CA PHE A 207 12.52 12.30 5.81
C PHE A 207 11.23 11.50 6.05
N TYR A 208 10.39 11.95 6.97
CA TYR A 208 9.11 11.32 7.25
C TYR A 208 8.15 11.41 6.07
N ALA A 209 8.01 12.62 5.51
CA ALA A 209 7.24 12.86 4.30
C ALA A 209 7.80 12.11 3.09
N ARG A 210 9.13 12.01 2.97
CA ARG A 210 9.80 11.24 1.91
C ARG A 210 9.48 9.75 1.98
N ARG A 211 9.41 9.17 3.19
CA ARG A 211 8.99 7.78 3.40
C ARG A 211 7.54 7.55 2.94
N ARG A 212 6.65 8.50 3.24
CA ARG A 212 5.23 8.48 2.83
C ARG A 212 5.00 8.91 1.38
N GLN A 213 6.05 9.34 0.67
CA GLN A 213 5.97 9.91 -0.69
C GLN A 213 5.01 11.10 -0.78
N ASP A 214 4.99 11.90 0.29
CA ASP A 214 4.18 13.10 0.45
C ASP A 214 4.91 14.32 -0.13
N MET A 215 4.82 14.43 -1.45
CA MET A 215 5.57 15.41 -2.20
C MET A 215 5.07 16.83 -1.93
N SER A 216 3.75 17.03 -1.77
CA SER A 216 3.19 18.37 -1.54
C SER A 216 3.74 19.02 -0.28
N TYR A 217 3.82 18.26 0.82
CA TYR A 217 4.47 18.75 2.04
C TYR A 217 5.98 18.94 1.85
N ILE A 218 6.68 18.04 1.16
CA ILE A 218 8.11 18.26 0.85
C ILE A 218 8.31 19.57 0.08
N TYR A 219 7.47 19.86 -0.91
CA TYR A 219 7.51 21.10 -1.68
C TYR A 219 7.20 22.34 -0.84
N SER A 220 6.32 22.23 0.16
CA SER A 220 6.03 23.36 1.07
C SER A 220 7.21 23.73 1.96
N LEU A 221 8.09 22.77 2.28
CA LEU A 221 9.33 23.02 3.04
C LEU A 221 10.41 23.77 2.24
N LEU A 222 10.25 23.92 0.93
CA LEU A 222 11.25 24.51 0.04
C LEU A 222 11.07 26.02 -0.12
N SER A 223 12.19 26.76 -0.06
CA SER A 223 12.23 28.18 -0.37
C SER A 223 12.15 28.42 -1.88
N GLY A 224 11.28 29.34 -2.30
CA GLY A 224 11.20 29.82 -3.68
C GLY A 224 12.16 30.98 -4.01
N GLU A 225 12.98 31.44 -3.04
CA GLU A 225 13.78 32.68 -3.21
C GLU A 225 14.96 32.51 -4.18
N LYS A 226 15.74 31.44 -4.03
CA LYS A 226 16.95 31.22 -4.85
C LYS A 226 16.67 30.45 -6.13
N PHE A 227 15.74 29.51 -6.06
CA PHE A 227 15.37 28.62 -7.14
C PHE A 227 13.85 28.45 -7.14
N PRO A 228 13.21 28.30 -8.32
CA PRO A 228 11.81 27.86 -8.36
C PRO A 228 11.67 26.56 -7.57
N ARG A 229 10.65 26.47 -6.70
CA ARG A 229 10.45 25.31 -5.79
C ARG A 229 10.47 23.97 -6.52
N HIS A 230 9.84 23.89 -7.69
CA HIS A 230 9.90 22.72 -8.59
C HIS A 230 11.32 22.28 -8.95
N SER A 231 12.23 23.22 -9.20
CA SER A 231 13.61 22.88 -9.57
C SER A 231 14.41 22.36 -8.37
N LEU A 232 14.20 22.93 -7.17
CA LEU A 232 14.81 22.46 -5.94
C LEU A 232 14.25 21.10 -5.51
N GLY A 233 12.94 20.87 -5.69
CA GLY A 233 12.31 19.58 -5.44
C GLY A 233 12.80 18.50 -6.40
N ARG A 234 12.88 18.76 -7.71
CA ARG A 234 13.50 17.82 -8.66
C ARG A 234 14.96 17.51 -8.31
N ARG A 235 15.72 18.50 -7.81
CA ARG A 235 17.09 18.28 -7.34
C ARG A 235 17.09 17.36 -6.13
N LEU A 236 16.21 17.59 -5.16
CA LEU A 236 16.06 16.78 -3.96
C LEU A 236 15.62 15.33 -4.28
N GLU A 237 14.67 15.15 -5.21
CA GLU A 237 14.22 13.84 -5.71
C GLU A 237 15.35 13.05 -6.37
N ARG A 238 16.23 13.72 -7.12
CA ARG A 238 17.41 13.10 -7.74
C ARG A 238 18.46 12.72 -6.69
N LEU A 239 18.75 13.62 -5.75
CA LEU A 239 19.78 13.42 -4.72
C LEU A 239 19.41 12.31 -3.73
N MET A 240 18.13 12.15 -3.43
CA MET A 240 17.63 11.15 -2.47
C MET A 240 17.04 9.88 -3.13
N ASN A 241 17.27 9.70 -4.44
CA ASN A 241 16.73 8.60 -5.26
C ASN A 241 15.28 8.23 -4.87
N HIS A 242 14.29 8.97 -5.36
CA HIS A 242 12.88 8.83 -4.96
C HIS A 242 12.30 7.39 -5.03
N ARG A 243 12.94 6.50 -5.81
CA ARG A 243 12.55 5.09 -5.99
C ARG A 243 13.17 4.15 -4.98
N ALA A 244 14.32 4.52 -4.40
CA ALA A 244 14.96 3.72 -3.37
C ALA A 244 14.10 3.74 -2.09
N LEU A 245 14.09 2.58 -1.42
CA LEU A 245 13.46 2.44 -0.13
C LEU A 245 14.27 3.19 0.92
N LEU A 246 13.67 4.18 1.59
CA LEU A 246 14.31 4.88 2.71
C LEU A 246 14.18 4.02 3.97
N ILE A 247 15.31 3.51 4.46
CA ILE A 247 15.38 2.68 5.68
C ILE A 247 15.65 3.56 6.89
N GLU A 248 16.59 4.51 6.75
CA GLU A 248 16.93 5.49 7.78
C GLU A 248 17.11 6.88 7.16
N GLY A 249 16.70 7.92 7.87
CA GLY A 249 17.00 9.31 7.58
C GLY A 249 17.05 10.11 8.87
N ARG A 250 18.23 10.62 9.24
CA ARG A 250 18.41 11.28 10.55
C ARG A 250 19.34 12.48 10.47
N VAL A 251 18.98 13.53 11.19
CA VAL A 251 19.86 14.66 11.48
C VAL A 251 20.97 14.26 12.44
N SER A 252 22.22 14.49 12.03
CA SER A 252 23.41 14.24 12.84
C SER A 252 23.90 15.49 13.56
N LYS A 253 23.76 16.68 12.95
CA LYS A 253 24.26 17.93 13.54
C LYS A 253 23.50 19.15 13.04
N THR A 254 23.21 20.08 13.92
CA THR A 254 22.56 21.35 13.57
C THR A 254 23.43 22.53 14.04
N ARG A 255 23.58 23.53 13.19
CA ARG A 255 24.21 24.82 13.52
C ARG A 255 23.28 25.95 13.12
N VAL A 256 22.89 26.79 14.07
CA VAL A 256 22.00 27.94 13.84
C VAL A 256 22.78 29.23 14.05
N ALA A 257 22.67 30.16 13.11
CA ALA A 257 23.30 31.46 13.15
C ALA A 257 22.30 32.53 12.66
N GLY A 258 21.62 33.19 13.61
CA GLY A 258 20.59 34.18 13.31
C GLY A 258 19.44 33.60 12.49
N ASN A 259 19.20 34.17 11.30
CA ASN A 259 18.15 33.72 10.38
C ASN A 259 18.59 32.59 9.44
N ASN A 260 19.78 32.02 9.63
CA ASN A 260 20.28 30.94 8.80
C ASN A 260 20.62 29.72 9.68
N ALA A 261 20.42 28.52 9.14
CA ALA A 261 20.85 27.28 9.77
C ALA A 261 21.50 26.33 8.75
N VAL A 262 22.45 25.54 9.23
CA VAL A 262 23.04 24.43 8.48
C VAL A 262 22.78 23.15 9.25
N VAL A 263 22.10 22.21 8.62
CA VAL A 263 21.74 20.91 9.21
C VAL A 263 22.45 19.82 8.41
N LYS A 264 23.27 19.03 9.09
CA LYS A 264 23.86 17.81 8.54
C LYS A 264 22.97 16.62 8.89
N ALA A 265 22.75 15.76 7.92
CA ALA A 265 21.96 14.55 8.07
C ALA A 265 22.56 13.41 7.24
N TYR A 266 22.11 12.20 7.49
CA TYR A 266 22.43 11.05 6.66
C TYR A 266 21.16 10.26 6.36
N THR A 267 21.21 9.46 5.30
CA THR A 267 20.20 8.45 5.00
C THR A 267 20.84 7.11 4.71
N ILE A 268 20.14 6.04 5.10
CA ILE A 268 20.39 4.69 4.62
C ILE A 268 19.21 4.33 3.72
N SER A 269 19.50 4.08 2.45
CA SER A 269 18.50 3.67 1.47
C SER A 269 18.88 2.34 0.84
N MET A 270 17.90 1.63 0.33
CA MET A 270 18.11 0.38 -0.39
C MET A 270 17.50 0.46 -1.78
N ASP A 271 18.29 0.07 -2.77
CA ASP A 271 17.89 -0.01 -4.17
C ASP A 271 18.38 -1.35 -4.72
N GLU A 272 17.47 -2.15 -5.28
CA GLU A 272 17.77 -3.45 -5.91
C GLU A 272 18.69 -4.41 -5.12
N GLU A 273 18.58 -4.41 -3.77
CA GLU A 273 19.39 -5.20 -2.79
C GLU A 273 20.74 -4.59 -2.38
N GLU A 274 21.14 -3.47 -3.00
CA GLU A 274 22.28 -2.70 -2.55
C GLU A 274 21.85 -1.64 -1.53
N VAL A 275 22.65 -1.50 -0.48
CA VAL A 275 22.42 -0.53 0.59
C VAL A 275 23.36 0.64 0.40
N TYR A 276 22.81 1.85 0.41
CA TYR A 276 23.54 3.09 0.21
C TYR A 276 23.48 3.93 1.49
N HIS A 277 24.65 4.41 1.92
CA HIS A 277 24.77 5.45 2.93
C HIS A 277 25.08 6.77 2.24
N SER A 278 24.24 7.76 2.48
CA SER A 278 24.38 9.10 1.89
C SER A 278 24.39 10.15 2.99
N GLU A 279 25.34 11.08 2.93
CA GLU A 279 25.38 12.24 3.83
C GLU A 279 24.95 13.50 3.10
N TYR A 280 24.23 14.36 3.80
CA TYR A 280 23.65 15.57 3.26
C TYR A 280 23.91 16.78 4.16
N SER A 281 24.03 17.93 3.53
CA SER A 281 24.05 19.24 4.17
C SER A 281 22.90 20.10 3.65
N PHE A 282 21.96 20.43 4.54
CA PHE A 282 20.82 21.31 4.28
C PHE A 282 21.13 22.73 4.75
N ARG A 283 20.87 23.72 3.89
CA ARG A 283 20.88 25.14 4.27
C ARG A 283 19.47 25.64 4.41
N LEU A 284 19.14 26.16 5.59
CA LEU A 284 17.82 26.67 5.92
C LEU A 284 17.88 28.17 6.19
N LYS A 285 16.78 28.86 5.89
CA LYS A 285 16.56 30.27 6.21
C LYS A 285 15.24 30.42 6.95
N LYS A 286 15.20 31.31 7.94
CA LYS A 286 13.99 31.64 8.69
C LYS A 286 13.13 32.61 7.87
N GLY A 287 11.92 32.19 7.51
CA GLY A 287 10.85 33.01 6.95
C GLY A 287 9.82 33.44 7.99
N GLU A 288 8.69 33.98 7.54
CA GLU A 288 7.59 34.44 8.40
C GLU A 288 6.88 33.29 9.11
N ASP A 289 6.61 32.19 8.38
CA ASP A 289 5.87 31.04 8.89
C ASP A 289 6.73 29.92 9.48
N GLY A 290 8.06 30.01 9.35
CA GLY A 290 8.96 28.99 9.86
C GLY A 290 10.30 28.94 9.14
N TRP A 291 11.04 27.85 9.34
CA TRP A 291 12.27 27.59 8.60
C TRP A 291 11.94 27.01 7.22
N LEU A 292 12.72 27.37 6.20
CA LEU A 292 12.59 26.84 4.84
C LEU A 292 13.93 26.35 4.33
N ILE A 293 13.93 25.26 3.57
CA ILE A 293 15.12 24.70 2.93
C ILE A 293 15.42 25.51 1.67
N VAL A 294 16.58 26.14 1.65
CA VAL A 294 17.06 26.94 0.52
C VAL A 294 17.93 26.12 -0.41
N GLU A 295 18.68 25.16 0.14
CA GLU A 295 19.63 24.37 -0.64
C GLU A 295 19.96 23.05 0.04
N VAL A 296 20.21 22.01 -0.77
CA VAL A 296 20.63 20.69 -0.33
C VAL A 296 21.86 20.25 -1.12
N PHE A 297 22.85 19.76 -0.39
CA PHE A 297 24.07 19.15 -0.93
C PHE A 297 24.15 17.71 -0.47
N GLN A 298 24.58 16.83 -1.37
CA GLN A 298 25.02 15.48 -1.01
C GLN A 298 26.53 15.55 -0.83
N ASP A 299 26.98 15.32 0.40
CA ASP A 299 28.38 15.39 0.78
C ASP A 299 29.09 14.07 0.45
N SER A 300 28.38 12.94 0.60
CA SER A 300 28.89 11.61 0.26
C SER A 300 27.76 10.67 -0.16
N HIS A 301 28.09 9.66 -0.99
CA HIS A 301 27.20 8.58 -1.40
C HIS A 301 28.05 7.33 -1.59
N GLN A 302 27.84 6.31 -0.75
CA GLN A 302 28.67 5.12 -0.71
C GLN A 302 27.81 3.87 -0.54
N ILE A 303 28.20 2.78 -1.20
CA ILE A 303 27.62 1.46 -0.97
C ILE A 303 28.12 0.95 0.38
N VAL A 304 27.19 0.56 1.24
CA VAL A 304 27.47 -0.03 2.54
C VAL A 304 27.85 -1.49 2.34
N SER A 305 29.03 -1.88 2.82
CA SER A 305 29.49 -3.26 2.71
C SER A 305 28.56 -4.22 3.49
N GLY A 306 28.47 -5.47 3.04
CA GLY A 306 27.67 -6.53 3.68
C GLY A 306 27.99 -6.79 5.15
N LEU A 307 29.18 -6.39 5.61
CA LEU A 307 29.71 -6.63 6.95
C LEU A 307 29.58 -5.40 7.88
N SER A 308 29.09 -4.28 7.37
CA SER A 308 28.92 -3.06 8.17
C SER A 308 27.74 -3.18 9.12
N GLU A 309 27.89 -2.68 10.35
CA GLU A 309 26.78 -2.55 11.31
C GLU A 309 25.66 -1.63 10.81
N LEU A 310 25.97 -0.77 9.84
CA LEU A 310 25.00 0.10 9.16
C LEU A 310 24.23 -0.63 8.06
N ASN A 311 24.54 -1.89 7.77
CA ASN A 311 23.82 -2.65 6.76
C ASN A 311 22.50 -3.19 7.36
N PRO A 312 21.33 -2.75 6.89
CA PRO A 312 20.04 -3.25 7.35
C PRO A 312 19.81 -4.73 7.03
N LEU A 313 20.59 -5.32 6.11
CA LEU A 313 20.62 -6.77 5.89
C LEU A 313 21.40 -7.51 7.00
N ALA A 314 22.31 -6.84 7.70
CA ALA A 314 23.02 -7.37 8.87
C ALA A 314 22.22 -7.20 10.17
N PHE A 315 21.28 -6.25 10.21
CA PHE A 315 20.40 -6.06 11.36
C PHE A 315 19.31 -7.14 11.41
N LYS A 316 19.27 -7.88 12.51
CA LYS A 316 18.25 -8.91 12.76
C LYS A 316 17.08 -8.32 13.55
N VAL A 317 15.87 -8.60 13.06
CA VAL A 317 14.60 -8.32 13.74
C VAL A 317 14.10 -9.62 14.33
N TYR A 318 13.67 -9.58 15.59
CA TYR A 318 13.07 -10.73 16.27
C TYR A 318 11.57 -10.74 15.97
N CYS A 319 11.06 -11.88 15.53
CA CYS A 319 9.66 -12.05 15.15
C CYS A 319 9.06 -13.25 15.89
N ASN A 320 7.93 -13.08 16.55
CA ASN A 320 7.12 -14.17 17.08
C ASN A 320 5.82 -14.28 16.29
N VAL A 321 5.48 -15.49 15.89
CA VAL A 321 4.26 -15.82 15.14
C VAL A 321 3.29 -16.53 16.07
N TYR A 322 2.03 -16.15 15.99
CA TYR A 322 0.94 -16.66 16.78
C TYR A 322 -0.26 -16.98 15.89
N GLU A 323 -1.05 -17.96 16.29
CA GLU A 323 -2.37 -18.25 15.75
C GLU A 323 -3.41 -17.62 16.68
N ILE A 324 -4.37 -16.89 16.12
CA ILE A 324 -5.43 -16.19 16.85
C ILE A 324 -6.61 -17.13 17.00
N LEU A 325 -7.00 -17.41 18.24
CA LEU A 325 -8.19 -18.20 18.58
C LEU A 325 -9.43 -17.31 18.76
N ASP A 326 -9.23 -16.11 19.33
CA ASP A 326 -10.28 -15.11 19.55
C ASP A 326 -9.72 -13.70 19.32
N VAL A 327 -10.28 -13.00 18.33
CA VAL A 327 -9.85 -11.65 17.94
C VAL A 327 -10.35 -10.59 18.93
N GLU A 328 -11.56 -10.75 19.48
CA GLU A 328 -12.16 -9.74 20.37
C GLU A 328 -11.39 -9.68 21.70
N GLU A 329 -11.08 -10.84 22.29
CA GLU A 329 -10.28 -10.89 23.51
C GLU A 329 -8.82 -10.45 23.27
N LEU A 330 -8.27 -10.72 22.07
CA LEU A 330 -6.95 -10.22 21.69
C LEU A 330 -6.91 -8.69 21.64
N LEU A 331 -7.91 -8.06 21.00
CA LEU A 331 -8.01 -6.59 20.94
C LEU A 331 -8.15 -6.00 22.35
N GLY A 332 -8.99 -6.60 23.21
CA GLY A 332 -9.08 -6.19 24.61
C GLY A 332 -7.77 -6.33 25.40
N SER A 333 -6.93 -7.32 25.07
CA SER A 333 -5.60 -7.47 25.67
C SER A 333 -4.60 -6.42 25.15
N LEU A 334 -4.76 -5.98 23.89
CA LEU A 334 -3.93 -4.95 23.28
C LEU A 334 -4.30 -3.53 23.76
N ASP A 335 -5.53 -3.31 24.22
CA ASP A 335 -5.96 -2.05 24.86
C ASP A 335 -5.18 -1.74 26.14
N GLU A 336 -4.58 -2.74 26.81
CA GLU A 336 -3.68 -2.54 27.95
C GLU A 336 -2.31 -1.94 27.56
N VAL A 337 -2.00 -1.88 26.26
CA VAL A 337 -0.71 -1.41 25.75
C VAL A 337 -0.76 0.07 25.39
N ASP A 338 -0.12 0.89 26.23
CA ASP A 338 0.03 2.32 25.97
C ASP A 338 0.76 2.60 24.64
N ASN A 339 0.30 3.62 23.91
CA ASN A 339 0.88 4.10 22.64
C ASN A 339 0.88 3.07 21.50
N ILE A 340 -0.07 2.14 21.52
CA ILE A 340 -0.40 1.36 20.33
C ILE A 340 -1.18 2.26 19.36
N ARG A 341 -0.73 2.32 18.11
CA ARG A 341 -1.43 3.01 17.03
C ARG A 341 -1.45 2.16 15.80
N GLU A 342 -2.48 2.32 15.00
CA GLU A 342 -2.47 1.78 13.65
C GLU A 342 -1.42 2.51 12.80
N ALA A 343 -0.47 1.74 12.26
CA ALA A 343 0.57 2.22 11.36
C ALA A 343 0.21 2.02 9.88
N GLY A 344 -0.76 1.15 9.60
CA GLY A 344 -1.43 1.03 8.31
C GLY A 344 -2.42 -0.13 8.28
N GLU A 345 -3.43 0.00 7.44
CA GLU A 345 -4.32 -1.10 7.10
C GLU A 345 -3.63 -2.04 6.09
N LEU A 346 -3.70 -3.34 6.36
CA LEU A 346 -3.27 -4.40 5.44
C LEU A 346 -4.50 -5.05 4.82
N SER A 347 -4.33 -5.69 3.67
CA SER A 347 -5.45 -6.19 2.87
C SER A 347 -6.33 -7.25 3.55
N TYR A 348 -5.83 -7.95 4.57
CA TYR A 348 -6.62 -8.87 5.41
C TYR A 348 -6.33 -8.68 6.91
N GLY A 349 -5.85 -7.49 7.27
CA GLY A 349 -5.25 -7.30 8.58
C GLY A 349 -4.95 -5.86 8.94
N VAL A 350 -4.41 -5.68 10.13
CA VAL A 350 -4.00 -4.38 10.63
C VAL A 350 -2.53 -4.44 11.03
N HIS A 351 -1.76 -3.46 10.58
CA HIS A 351 -0.42 -3.20 11.10
C HIS A 351 -0.54 -2.21 12.24
N LEU A 352 -0.37 -2.70 13.46
CA LEU A 352 -0.26 -1.90 14.68
C LEU A 352 1.21 -1.62 15.00
N ARG A 353 1.49 -0.46 15.57
CA ARG A 353 2.82 -0.01 15.95
C ARG A 353 2.77 0.55 17.35
N ILE A 354 3.64 0.03 18.20
CA ILE A 354 3.80 0.50 19.56
C ILE A 354 5.00 1.43 19.58
N THR A 355 4.82 2.70 19.92
CA THR A 355 5.90 3.69 19.95
C THR A 355 6.35 4.05 21.37
N ARG A 356 7.62 4.38 21.54
CA ARG A 356 8.13 5.03 22.75
C ARG A 356 7.95 6.55 22.60
N TYR A 357 6.88 7.09 23.17
CA TYR A 357 6.45 8.51 23.15
C TYR A 357 6.08 9.08 21.75
N GLU A 358 5.18 10.07 21.74
CA GLU A 358 4.65 10.76 20.56
C GLU A 358 5.77 11.33 19.66
N ASP A 359 5.51 11.39 18.35
CA ASP A 359 6.46 11.78 17.29
C ASP A 359 6.99 13.23 17.47
N ASP A 360 7.91 13.49 18.40
CA ASP A 360 8.47 14.84 18.63
C ASP A 360 9.54 15.25 17.57
N PHE A 361 9.73 14.42 16.54
CA PHE A 361 10.74 14.55 15.48
C PHE A 361 12.18 14.77 15.98
N GLU A 362 12.44 14.51 17.27
CA GLU A 362 13.77 14.55 17.88
C GLU A 362 14.65 13.41 17.34
N GLN A 363 14.02 12.27 17.08
CA GLN A 363 14.65 11.15 16.41
C GLN A 363 14.31 11.20 14.92
N GLY A 364 15.29 10.85 14.07
CA GLY A 364 15.06 10.75 12.63
C GLY A 364 14.13 9.58 12.29
N VAL A 365 13.86 9.41 11.00
CA VAL A 365 13.13 8.25 10.51
C VAL A 365 14.05 7.04 10.55
N PHE A 366 13.63 5.96 11.19
CA PHE A 366 14.19 4.64 10.96
C PHE A 366 13.03 3.68 10.77
N PHE A 367 13.32 2.52 10.18
CA PHE A 367 12.32 1.45 10.10
C PHE A 367 11.75 1.05 11.48
N LEU A 368 12.60 1.02 12.52
CA LEU A 368 12.27 0.59 13.91
C LEU A 368 12.62 1.59 15.03
N THR A 369 13.05 2.83 14.75
CA THR A 369 13.50 3.78 15.81
C THR A 369 12.29 4.52 16.33
N GLY A 370 12.18 4.63 17.65
CA GLY A 370 10.95 5.08 18.32
C GLY A 370 9.86 4.02 18.38
N VAL A 371 10.07 2.83 17.80
CA VAL A 371 9.13 1.70 17.80
C VAL A 371 9.60 0.65 18.80
N LEU A 372 8.75 0.35 19.78
CA LEU A 372 8.95 -0.74 20.73
C LEU A 372 8.72 -2.09 20.02
N ALA A 373 7.62 -2.18 19.27
CA ALA A 373 7.33 -3.30 18.38
C ALA A 373 6.34 -2.91 17.28
N ASP A 374 6.38 -3.66 16.18
CA ASP A 374 5.34 -3.69 15.16
C ASP A 374 4.54 -4.99 15.33
N LEU A 375 3.21 -4.90 15.32
CA LEU A 375 2.29 -6.03 15.33
C LEU A 375 1.53 -6.09 14.02
N ILE A 376 1.44 -7.26 13.42
CA ILE A 376 0.51 -7.53 12.32
C ILE A 376 -0.52 -8.51 12.83
N ILE A 377 -1.80 -8.16 12.65
CA ILE A 377 -2.93 -9.06 12.84
C ILE A 377 -3.48 -9.28 11.45
N ASN A 378 -3.46 -10.50 10.91
CA ASN A 378 -3.81 -10.78 9.53
C ASN A 378 -4.59 -12.10 9.45
N GLY A 379 -5.92 -11.99 9.36
CA GLY A 379 -6.83 -13.13 9.51
C GLY A 379 -6.67 -13.80 10.88
N ASP A 380 -6.27 -15.08 10.87
CA ASP A 380 -5.97 -15.90 12.03
C ASP A 380 -4.48 -15.89 12.43
N GLU A 381 -3.62 -15.14 11.73
CA GLU A 381 -2.20 -15.00 12.05
C GLU A 381 -1.93 -13.68 12.78
N MET A 382 -1.17 -13.72 13.87
CA MET A 382 -0.57 -12.53 14.47
C MET A 382 0.95 -12.64 14.48
N VAL A 383 1.63 -11.56 14.09
CA VAL A 383 3.10 -11.49 14.10
C VAL A 383 3.57 -10.27 14.87
N ILE A 384 4.38 -10.49 15.89
CA ILE A 384 5.02 -9.42 16.67
C ILE A 384 6.48 -9.31 16.26
N MET A 385 6.90 -8.13 15.83
CA MET A 385 8.26 -7.81 15.41
C MET A 385 8.88 -6.76 16.31
N ALA A 386 10.05 -7.06 16.89
CA ALA A 386 10.75 -6.13 17.75
C ALA A 386 12.26 -6.08 17.46
N LYS A 387 12.85 -4.91 17.75
CA LYS A 387 14.29 -4.69 17.65
C LYS A 387 15.05 -5.45 18.76
N ASP A 388 14.47 -5.50 19.94
CA ASP A 388 15.04 -6.11 21.13
C ASP A 388 14.15 -7.22 21.69
N ARG A 389 14.78 -8.26 22.24
CA ARG A 389 14.07 -9.42 22.79
C ARG A 389 13.21 -9.07 24.01
N ASN A 390 13.63 -8.09 24.81
CA ASN A 390 12.90 -7.70 26.02
C ASN A 390 11.51 -7.14 25.66
N SER A 391 11.43 -6.28 24.63
CA SER A 391 10.16 -5.77 24.12
C SER A 391 9.28 -6.89 23.55
N LEU A 392 9.89 -7.88 22.89
CA LEU A 392 9.18 -9.05 22.36
C LEU A 392 8.61 -9.95 23.48
N GLU A 393 9.39 -10.19 24.53
CA GLU A 393 8.99 -10.99 25.69
C GLU A 393 7.88 -10.31 26.49
N MET A 394 7.98 -8.99 26.72
CA MET A 394 6.91 -8.22 27.36
C MET A 394 5.58 -8.37 26.61
N LEU A 395 5.60 -8.24 25.29
CA LEU A 395 4.38 -8.37 24.48
C LEU A 395 3.88 -9.81 24.39
N HIS A 396 4.79 -10.78 24.36
CA HIS A 396 4.44 -12.20 24.43
C HIS A 396 3.62 -12.51 25.70
N GLU A 397 4.02 -12.00 26.85
CA GLU A 397 3.29 -12.20 28.10
C GLU A 397 1.90 -11.56 28.10
N ILE A 398 1.71 -10.44 27.39
CA ILE A 398 0.42 -9.75 27.29
C ILE A 398 -0.53 -10.56 26.40
N VAL A 399 -0.10 -10.92 25.19
CA VAL A 399 -0.99 -11.57 24.20
C VAL A 399 -1.31 -13.03 24.51
N THR A 400 -0.49 -13.72 25.32
CA THR A 400 -0.73 -15.12 25.70
C THR A 400 -1.49 -15.29 27.02
N ARG A 401 -1.68 -14.21 27.80
CA ARG A 401 -2.26 -14.27 29.16
C ARG A 401 -3.70 -14.79 29.19
N GLY A 402 -4.50 -14.47 28.17
CA GLY A 402 -5.91 -14.87 28.07
C GLY A 402 -6.13 -16.25 27.43
N GLY A 403 -5.12 -16.84 26.78
CA GLY A 403 -5.30 -18.03 25.94
C GLY A 403 -5.88 -17.73 24.55
N ASN A 404 -6.02 -16.45 24.20
CA ASN A 404 -6.62 -15.96 22.96
C ASN A 404 -5.71 -16.19 21.74
N THR A 405 -4.41 -16.41 21.98
CA THR A 405 -3.42 -16.69 20.96
C THR A 405 -2.57 -17.89 21.33
N VAL A 406 -2.21 -18.68 20.33
CA VAL A 406 -1.29 -19.82 20.47
C VAL A 406 0.04 -19.44 19.85
N TYR A 407 1.10 -19.51 20.63
CA TYR A 407 2.45 -19.33 20.10
C TYR A 407 2.80 -20.45 19.12
N VAL A 408 3.09 -20.07 17.88
CA VAL A 408 3.47 -21.01 16.82
C VAL A 408 4.99 -21.18 16.81
N ASN A 409 5.73 -20.09 16.59
CA ASN A 409 7.19 -20.14 16.48
C ASN A 409 7.86 -18.75 16.57
N GLY A 410 9.18 -18.75 16.77
CA GLY A 410 10.03 -17.56 16.85
C GLY A 410 11.11 -17.58 15.77
N HIS A 411 11.33 -16.43 15.15
CA HIS A 411 12.23 -16.27 14.01
C HIS A 411 13.11 -15.03 14.14
N GLU A 412 14.31 -15.10 13.56
CA GLU A 412 15.18 -13.95 13.36
C GLU A 412 15.28 -13.70 11.85
N VAL A 413 14.78 -12.56 11.40
CA VAL A 413 14.77 -12.18 9.98
C VAL A 413 15.55 -10.89 9.76
N SER A 414 15.98 -10.66 8.52
CA SER A 414 16.61 -9.37 8.17
C SER A 414 15.58 -8.22 8.25
N ALA A 415 16.03 -7.00 8.50
CA ALA A 415 15.14 -5.83 8.51
C ALA A 415 14.41 -5.65 7.17
N LEU A 416 15.04 -6.03 6.05
CA LEU A 416 14.39 -6.02 4.74
C LEU A 416 13.23 -7.01 4.67
N THR A 417 13.44 -8.22 5.17
CA THR A 417 12.42 -9.27 5.21
C THR A 417 11.22 -8.81 6.05
N ALA A 418 11.47 -8.25 7.23
CA ALA A 418 10.45 -7.64 8.07
C ALA A 418 9.72 -6.49 7.35
N TYR A 419 10.46 -5.59 6.68
CA TYR A 419 9.87 -4.49 5.92
C TYR A 419 8.91 -4.97 4.82
N ARG A 420 9.29 -6.00 4.07
CA ARG A 420 8.43 -6.53 3.00
C ARG A 420 7.13 -7.10 3.57
N TYR A 421 7.19 -7.81 4.70
CA TYR A 421 5.97 -8.28 5.35
C TYR A 421 5.12 -7.12 5.89
N LEU A 422 5.74 -6.16 6.60
CA LEU A 422 5.08 -4.95 7.11
C LEU A 422 4.48 -4.05 6.03
N SER A 423 4.91 -4.17 4.78
CA SER A 423 4.34 -3.44 3.65
C SER A 423 3.27 -4.24 2.89
N GLY A 424 2.75 -5.32 3.47
CA GLY A 424 1.68 -6.14 2.88
C GLY A 424 2.11 -6.89 1.62
N GLN A 425 3.42 -7.13 1.44
CA GLN A 425 3.93 -7.83 0.25
C GLN A 425 3.74 -9.35 0.31
N TYR A 426 3.31 -9.88 1.45
CA TYR A 426 3.07 -11.31 1.66
C TYR A 426 1.80 -11.50 2.49
N LEU A 427 1.03 -12.53 2.15
CA LEU A 427 -0.22 -12.89 2.82
C LEU A 427 -0.02 -13.63 4.13
N SER A 428 1.11 -14.31 4.32
CA SER A 428 1.44 -15.03 5.55
C SER A 428 2.91 -14.87 5.89
N PHE A 429 3.25 -14.97 7.17
CA PHE A 429 4.66 -14.94 7.57
C PHE A 429 5.42 -16.20 7.12
N ALA A 430 4.70 -17.31 6.90
CA ALA A 430 5.27 -18.50 6.29
C ALA A 430 5.84 -18.23 4.89
N ASP A 431 5.18 -17.39 4.07
CA ASP A 431 5.67 -16.99 2.74
C ASP A 431 6.94 -16.15 2.81
N VAL A 432 7.04 -15.32 3.85
CA VAL A 432 8.22 -14.50 4.15
C VAL A 432 9.42 -15.39 4.48
N LEU A 433 9.21 -16.43 5.31
CA LEU A 433 10.23 -17.39 5.70
C LEU A 433 10.67 -18.29 4.54
N ALA A 434 9.73 -18.69 3.68
CA ALA A 434 10.03 -19.40 2.44
C ALA A 434 10.94 -18.58 1.51
N GLY A 435 10.87 -17.25 1.58
CA GLY A 435 11.74 -16.32 0.85
C GLY A 435 13.08 -15.97 1.52
N SER A 436 13.19 -16.08 2.85
CA SER A 436 14.35 -15.56 3.62
C SER A 436 15.29 -16.64 4.19
N GLY A 437 14.82 -17.89 4.36
CA GLY A 437 15.65 -19.03 4.75
C GLY A 437 16.37 -19.64 3.56
N GLY A 438 17.48 -19.03 3.12
CA GLY A 438 18.28 -19.52 1.98
C GLY A 438 17.46 -19.53 0.69
N GLU A 439 17.42 -18.38 0.00
CA GLU A 439 16.71 -18.10 -1.25
C GLU A 439 16.20 -19.37 -1.97
N ARG A 440 14.96 -19.77 -1.67
CA ARG A 440 14.24 -20.71 -2.53
C ARG A 440 13.78 -19.94 -3.76
N PHE A 441 14.70 -19.70 -4.69
CA PHE A 441 14.32 -19.48 -6.07
C PHE A 441 13.33 -20.57 -6.49
N GLY A 442 12.47 -20.31 -7.50
CA GLY A 442 11.95 -21.44 -8.27
C GLY A 442 13.12 -22.35 -8.65
N GLU A 443 12.89 -23.66 -8.74
CA GLU A 443 13.96 -24.66 -8.90
C GLU A 443 15.01 -24.25 -9.96
N ASP A 444 14.56 -23.51 -10.96
CA ASP A 444 15.28 -22.99 -12.12
C ASP A 444 15.80 -21.54 -12.03
N GLY A 445 15.70 -20.87 -10.88
CA GLY A 445 16.13 -19.48 -10.67
C GLY A 445 15.03 -18.43 -10.87
N MET A 446 13.82 -18.81 -11.31
CA MET A 446 12.73 -17.87 -11.60
C MET A 446 11.76 -17.72 -10.42
N ARG A 447 11.15 -16.55 -10.26
CA ARG A 447 10.07 -16.31 -9.27
C ARG A 447 8.86 -15.77 -10.01
N PHE A 448 7.70 -16.41 -9.85
CA PHE A 448 6.44 -15.93 -10.44
C PHE A 448 5.60 -15.29 -9.34
N LEU A 449 5.52 -13.98 -9.37
CA LEU A 449 4.87 -13.15 -8.36
C LEU A 449 3.53 -12.69 -8.91
N SER A 450 2.52 -12.64 -8.05
CA SER A 450 1.18 -12.19 -8.40
C SER A 450 0.76 -11.06 -7.48
N ALA A 451 0.29 -9.96 -8.05
CA ALA A 451 -0.41 -8.90 -7.35
C ALA A 451 -1.91 -9.15 -7.47
N ARG A 452 -2.62 -9.14 -6.34
CA ARG A 452 -4.05 -9.43 -6.27
C ARG A 452 -4.84 -8.15 -6.05
N TYR A 453 -6.02 -8.07 -6.68
CA TYR A 453 -6.91 -6.92 -6.60
C TYR A 453 -8.37 -7.36 -6.55
N VAL A 454 -9.19 -6.59 -5.85
CA VAL A 454 -10.66 -6.65 -5.92
C VAL A 454 -11.15 -5.68 -6.99
N ILE A 455 -12.15 -6.10 -7.77
CA ILE A 455 -12.73 -5.34 -8.89
C ILE A 455 -13.94 -4.55 -8.39
N ARG A 456 -13.89 -3.23 -8.50
CA ARG A 456 -15.00 -2.31 -8.18
C ARG A 456 -15.83 -1.89 -9.39
N ASP A 457 -15.20 -1.85 -10.57
CA ASP A 457 -15.85 -1.48 -11.83
C ASP A 457 -15.44 -2.42 -12.96
N TRP A 458 -16.32 -3.38 -13.23
CA TRP A 458 -16.12 -4.42 -14.25
C TRP A 458 -15.91 -3.87 -15.66
N ASP A 459 -16.67 -2.85 -16.05
CA ASP A 459 -16.61 -2.28 -17.40
C ASP A 459 -15.25 -1.64 -17.67
N GLY A 460 -14.73 -0.91 -16.67
CA GLY A 460 -13.41 -0.29 -16.72
C GLY A 460 -12.28 -1.31 -16.89
N ILE A 461 -12.37 -2.43 -16.16
CA ILE A 461 -11.37 -3.52 -16.22
C ILE A 461 -11.44 -4.26 -17.55
N LEU A 462 -12.63 -4.61 -18.03
CA LEU A 462 -12.78 -5.28 -19.33
C LEU A 462 -12.24 -4.40 -20.46
N ALA A 463 -12.58 -3.11 -20.49
CA ALA A 463 -12.07 -2.16 -21.47
C ALA A 463 -10.54 -2.01 -21.40
N LYS A 464 -9.91 -2.23 -20.25
CA LYS A 464 -8.45 -2.27 -20.10
C LYS A 464 -7.86 -3.57 -20.63
N LEU A 465 -8.44 -4.72 -20.27
CA LEU A 465 -7.97 -6.05 -20.67
C LEU A 465 -8.08 -6.25 -22.19
N GLU A 466 -9.13 -5.74 -22.82
CA GLU A 466 -9.29 -5.81 -24.28
C GLU A 466 -8.21 -5.04 -25.05
N LYS A 467 -7.60 -4.02 -24.43
CA LYS A 467 -6.48 -3.27 -25.02
C LYS A 467 -5.15 -4.03 -24.90
N ILE A 468 -5.09 -5.08 -24.09
CA ILE A 468 -3.89 -5.89 -23.93
C ILE A 468 -3.73 -6.76 -25.17
N ARG A 469 -2.60 -6.59 -25.86
CA ARG A 469 -2.22 -7.47 -26.97
C ARG A 469 -1.77 -8.81 -26.41
N GLY A 470 -2.68 -9.77 -26.40
CA GLY A 470 -2.46 -11.07 -25.77
C GLY A 470 -3.41 -12.15 -26.25
N VAL A 471 -3.20 -13.37 -25.76
CA VAL A 471 -4.08 -14.51 -25.99
C VAL A 471 -5.05 -14.63 -24.81
N LYS A 472 -6.33 -14.82 -25.10
CA LYS A 472 -7.41 -14.97 -24.11
C LYS A 472 -7.91 -16.42 -24.06
N TYR A 473 -8.09 -16.94 -22.85
CA TYR A 473 -8.68 -18.24 -22.58
C TYR A 473 -9.85 -18.10 -21.59
N ASN A 474 -10.95 -18.82 -21.84
CA ASN A 474 -12.10 -18.87 -20.93
C ASN A 474 -12.04 -20.20 -20.17
N LEU A 475 -11.67 -20.15 -18.90
CA LEU A 475 -11.51 -21.34 -18.07
C LEU A 475 -12.86 -21.77 -17.44
N PRO A 476 -12.96 -23.03 -16.97
CA PRO A 476 -14.08 -23.47 -16.14
C PRO A 476 -14.24 -22.60 -14.89
N GLY A 477 -15.48 -22.41 -14.41
CA GLY A 477 -15.76 -21.65 -13.18
C GLY A 477 -15.74 -20.13 -13.35
N ARG A 478 -16.20 -19.59 -14.49
CA ARG A 478 -16.28 -18.14 -14.81
C ARG A 478 -14.95 -17.39 -14.80
N CYS A 479 -13.84 -18.10 -14.73
CA CYS A 479 -12.51 -17.53 -14.75
C CYS A 479 -12.03 -17.25 -16.18
N GLN A 480 -11.37 -16.12 -16.42
CA GLN A 480 -10.77 -15.77 -17.70
C GLN A 480 -9.29 -15.45 -17.52
N VAL A 481 -8.46 -15.88 -18.48
CA VAL A 481 -7.01 -15.66 -18.43
C VAL A 481 -6.52 -14.96 -19.70
N TRP A 482 -5.66 -13.96 -19.52
CA TRP A 482 -4.95 -13.27 -20.59
C TRP A 482 -3.45 -13.41 -20.42
N TYR A 483 -2.77 -13.71 -21.53
CA TYR A 483 -1.32 -13.73 -21.60
C TYR A 483 -0.81 -12.59 -22.49
N GLU A 484 -0.08 -11.64 -21.90
CA GLU A 484 0.57 -10.55 -22.64
C GLU A 484 1.94 -11.01 -23.14
N TYR A 485 2.16 -10.84 -24.45
CA TYR A 485 3.43 -11.15 -25.10
C TYR A 485 4.06 -9.89 -25.69
N ARG A 486 5.38 -9.77 -25.57
CA ARG A 486 6.19 -8.75 -26.25
C ARG A 486 6.99 -9.40 -27.37
N ILE A 487 6.99 -8.77 -28.54
CA ILE A 487 7.85 -9.20 -29.64
C ILE A 487 9.24 -8.62 -29.39
N SER A 488 10.23 -9.48 -29.15
CA SER A 488 11.61 -9.06 -28.91
C SER A 488 12.38 -8.96 -30.24
N GLY A 489 13.00 -7.80 -30.49
CA GLY A 489 13.68 -7.49 -31.75
C GLY A 489 14.89 -8.40 -32.05
N LYS A 490 15.15 -8.57 -33.36
CA LYS A 490 16.13 -9.44 -34.07
C LYS A 490 15.76 -10.93 -34.25
N SER A 491 14.91 -11.53 -33.42
CA SER A 491 14.55 -12.96 -33.56
C SER A 491 13.09 -13.25 -33.92
N GLY A 492 12.19 -12.27 -33.79
CA GLY A 492 10.76 -12.48 -34.04
C GLY A 492 10.04 -13.33 -32.99
N ASN A 493 10.75 -13.80 -31.95
CA ASN A 493 10.15 -14.59 -30.88
C ASN A 493 9.32 -13.73 -29.92
N SER A 494 8.14 -14.24 -29.56
CA SER A 494 7.26 -13.68 -28.53
C SER A 494 7.74 -14.06 -27.14
N GLU A 495 8.00 -13.07 -26.29
CA GLU A 495 8.36 -13.25 -24.89
C GLU A 495 7.14 -13.00 -24.01
N LEU A 496 6.87 -13.91 -23.08
CA LEU A 496 5.79 -13.74 -22.10
C LEU A 496 6.16 -12.63 -21.11
N VAL A 497 5.27 -11.67 -20.95
CA VAL A 497 5.46 -10.51 -20.08
C VAL A 497 4.62 -10.63 -18.81
N ALA A 498 3.35 -11.00 -18.96
CA ALA A 498 2.40 -11.03 -17.84
C ALA A 498 1.28 -12.03 -18.06
N GLU A 499 0.73 -12.54 -16.95
CA GLU A 499 -0.52 -13.28 -16.86
C GLU A 499 -1.54 -12.46 -16.08
N TYR A 500 -2.74 -12.30 -16.64
CA TYR A 500 -3.88 -11.68 -15.96
C TYR A 500 -4.94 -12.76 -15.78
N VAL A 501 -5.28 -13.10 -14.53
CA VAL A 501 -6.35 -14.06 -14.22
C VAL A 501 -7.48 -13.28 -13.57
N VAL A 502 -8.69 -13.42 -14.12
CA VAL A 502 -9.88 -12.69 -13.70
C VAL A 502 -10.92 -13.68 -13.20
N GLY A 503 -11.33 -13.53 -11.94
CA GLY A 503 -12.43 -14.26 -11.31
C GLY A 503 -13.72 -13.43 -11.28
N ASP A 504 -14.66 -13.77 -10.39
CA ASP A 504 -15.98 -13.13 -10.32
C ASP A 504 -15.98 -11.70 -9.72
N ASN A 505 -15.00 -11.37 -8.88
CA ASN A 505 -14.82 -10.03 -8.28
C ASN A 505 -13.35 -9.69 -8.03
N TRP A 506 -12.41 -10.45 -8.58
CA TRP A 506 -10.98 -10.25 -8.35
C TRP A 506 -10.18 -10.43 -9.63
N ILE A 507 -8.99 -9.83 -9.66
CA ILE A 507 -8.01 -10.01 -10.71
C ILE A 507 -6.62 -10.19 -10.09
N THR A 508 -5.84 -11.13 -10.62
CA THR A 508 -4.41 -11.23 -10.32
C THR A 508 -3.58 -10.84 -11.53
N VAL A 509 -2.57 -10.01 -11.32
CA VAL A 509 -1.57 -9.61 -12.30
C VAL A 509 -0.26 -10.29 -11.92
N SER A 510 0.23 -11.19 -12.76
CA SER A 510 1.40 -12.01 -12.45
C SER A 510 2.55 -11.79 -13.43
N ALA A 511 3.78 -11.75 -12.94
CA ALA A 511 4.98 -11.56 -13.75
C ALA A 511 6.20 -12.24 -13.10
N PHE A 512 7.31 -12.31 -13.86
CA PHE A 512 8.54 -12.95 -13.40
C PHE A 512 9.45 -11.94 -12.67
N GLY A 513 9.53 -12.08 -11.36
CA GLY A 513 10.35 -11.24 -10.49
C GLY A 513 9.80 -9.83 -10.26
N ASP A 514 10.37 -9.13 -9.27
CA ASP A 514 9.84 -7.86 -8.76
C ASP A 514 9.87 -6.73 -9.81
N LYS A 515 10.95 -6.66 -10.61
CA LYS A 515 11.12 -5.60 -11.63
C LYS A 515 10.04 -5.67 -12.72
N GLU A 516 9.80 -6.86 -13.27
CA GLU A 516 8.80 -7.02 -14.31
C GLU A 516 7.40 -6.82 -13.77
N LEU A 517 7.12 -7.35 -12.57
CA LEU A 517 5.84 -7.13 -11.91
C LEU A 517 5.56 -5.64 -11.73
N THR A 518 6.54 -4.86 -11.25
CA THR A 518 6.40 -3.41 -11.07
C THR A 518 6.04 -2.71 -12.38
N ILE A 519 6.77 -3.00 -13.47
CA ILE A 519 6.52 -2.39 -14.79
C ILE A 519 5.15 -2.81 -15.36
N VAL A 520 4.76 -4.07 -15.16
CA VAL A 520 3.46 -4.57 -15.61
C VAL A 520 2.34 -3.89 -14.86
N ARG A 521 2.42 -3.83 -13.52
CA ARG A 521 1.47 -3.16 -12.64
C ARG A 521 1.31 -1.69 -13.00
N GLU A 522 2.41 -0.94 -13.11
CA GLU A 522 2.37 0.49 -13.48
C GLU A 522 1.61 0.72 -14.80
N ARG A 523 1.79 -0.16 -15.80
CA ARG A 523 1.08 -0.07 -17.08
C ARG A 523 -0.39 -0.48 -16.96
N PHE A 524 -0.68 -1.53 -16.20
CA PHE A 524 -2.03 -2.05 -16.00
C PHE A 524 -2.89 -1.06 -15.21
N GLU A 525 -2.43 -0.64 -14.04
CA GLU A 525 -3.14 0.25 -13.11
C GLU A 525 -3.40 1.64 -13.69
N LYS A 526 -2.60 2.08 -14.68
CA LYS A 526 -2.74 3.40 -15.30
C LYS A 526 -4.15 3.61 -15.87
N GLY A 527 -4.87 4.58 -15.30
CA GLY A 527 -6.20 5.00 -15.74
C GLY A 527 -7.36 4.12 -15.26
N ILE A 528 -7.09 3.14 -14.39
CA ILE A 528 -8.11 2.25 -13.80
C ILE A 528 -7.95 2.07 -12.29
N LYS A 529 -7.16 2.92 -11.62
CA LYS A 529 -6.90 2.80 -10.17
C LYS A 529 -8.18 2.89 -9.34
N GLU A 530 -9.16 3.69 -9.77
CA GLU A 530 -10.45 3.80 -9.08
C GLU A 530 -11.36 2.58 -9.30
N CYS A 531 -11.05 1.74 -10.30
CA CYS A 531 -11.78 0.51 -10.59
C CYS A 531 -11.28 -0.69 -9.79
N LEU A 532 -10.17 -0.53 -9.06
CA LEU A 532 -9.45 -1.60 -8.35
C LEU A 532 -9.24 -1.23 -6.90
N GLU A 533 -9.14 -2.27 -6.08
CA GLU A 533 -8.63 -2.21 -4.72
C GLU A 533 -7.49 -3.21 -4.59
N PHE A 534 -6.34 -2.77 -4.09
CA PHE A 534 -5.15 -3.62 -4.02
C PHE A 534 -5.17 -4.50 -2.76
N GLU A 535 -5.07 -5.82 -2.96
CA GLU A 535 -5.24 -6.84 -1.92
C GLU A 535 -3.89 -7.46 -1.48
N GLY A 536 -2.78 -7.09 -2.11
CA GLY A 536 -1.44 -7.56 -1.72
C GLY A 536 -0.74 -8.37 -2.80
N MET A 537 0.38 -9.00 -2.41
CA MET A 537 1.18 -9.83 -3.31
C MET A 537 1.37 -11.24 -2.75
N GLU A 538 1.47 -12.21 -3.66
CA GLU A 538 1.70 -13.61 -3.33
C GLU A 538 2.73 -14.23 -4.29
N ILE A 539 3.44 -15.25 -3.79
CA ILE A 539 4.22 -16.15 -4.64
C ILE A 539 3.31 -17.29 -5.06
N LYS A 540 2.95 -17.34 -6.35
CA LYS A 540 2.03 -18.38 -6.85
C LYS A 540 2.73 -19.75 -6.82
N PRO A 541 2.30 -20.71 -5.97
CA PRO A 541 3.05 -21.95 -5.75
C PRO A 541 3.10 -22.85 -6.99
N GLY A 542 2.04 -22.84 -7.80
CA GLY A 542 1.99 -23.52 -9.11
C GLY A 542 2.66 -22.74 -10.25
N GLY A 543 3.12 -21.51 -9.99
CA GLY A 543 3.63 -20.59 -11.01
C GLY A 543 2.65 -20.39 -12.17
N LEU A 544 3.21 -20.19 -13.36
CA LEU A 544 2.47 -20.08 -14.62
C LEU A 544 1.59 -21.32 -14.93
N PHE A 545 1.99 -22.49 -14.43
CA PHE A 545 1.27 -23.75 -14.71
C PHE A 545 0.11 -24.01 -13.74
N GLY A 546 -0.08 -23.16 -12.74
CA GLY A 546 -1.13 -23.32 -11.72
C GLY A 546 -2.55 -23.36 -12.30
N ILE A 547 -2.76 -22.76 -13.48
CA ILE A 547 -4.07 -22.76 -14.15
C ILE A 547 -4.41 -24.08 -14.85
N LEU A 548 -3.45 -25.00 -15.02
CA LEU A 548 -3.61 -26.24 -15.80
C LEU A 548 -4.25 -27.37 -14.97
N THR A 549 -5.52 -27.19 -14.62
CA THR A 549 -6.36 -28.25 -14.04
C THR A 549 -6.68 -29.33 -15.08
N ARG A 550 -7.21 -30.47 -14.63
CA ARG A 550 -7.60 -31.56 -15.53
C ARG A 550 -8.61 -31.09 -16.59
N GLU A 551 -9.62 -30.33 -16.17
CA GLU A 551 -10.67 -29.80 -17.04
C GLU A 551 -10.10 -28.81 -18.07
N VAL A 552 -9.18 -27.94 -17.66
CA VAL A 552 -8.52 -26.99 -18.57
C VAL A 552 -7.69 -27.71 -19.63
N ARG A 553 -7.00 -28.81 -19.27
CA ARG A 553 -6.24 -29.61 -20.24
C ARG A 553 -7.13 -30.35 -21.23
N GLU A 554 -8.31 -30.77 -20.80
CA GLU A 554 -9.32 -31.38 -21.68
C GLU A 554 -9.90 -30.34 -22.65
N GLN A 555 -10.16 -29.12 -22.18
CA GLN A 555 -10.74 -28.04 -23.00
C GLN A 555 -9.72 -27.37 -23.94
N TYR A 556 -8.48 -27.18 -23.47
CA TYR A 556 -7.39 -26.53 -24.21
C TYR A 556 -6.12 -27.41 -24.22
N PRO A 557 -6.10 -28.50 -24.99
CA PRO A 557 -5.00 -29.48 -24.98
C PRO A 557 -3.65 -28.92 -25.47
N GLN A 558 -3.66 -27.81 -26.21
CA GLN A 558 -2.44 -27.16 -26.72
C GLN A 558 -1.81 -26.20 -25.70
N LEU A 559 -2.58 -25.71 -24.72
CA LEU A 559 -2.17 -24.64 -23.81
C LEU A 559 -0.95 -25.03 -22.97
N GLU A 560 -0.91 -26.26 -22.47
CA GLU A 560 0.25 -26.73 -21.70
C GLU A 560 1.54 -26.65 -22.53
N ARG A 561 1.50 -27.04 -23.81
CA ARG A 561 2.67 -26.98 -24.69
C ARG A 561 3.09 -25.53 -24.94
N GLU A 562 2.13 -24.64 -25.18
CA GLU A 562 2.41 -23.22 -25.41
C GLU A 562 3.03 -22.54 -24.19
N LEU A 563 2.47 -22.77 -22.99
CA LEU A 563 3.02 -22.24 -21.74
C LEU A 563 4.41 -22.78 -21.46
N LYS A 564 4.68 -24.06 -21.73
CA LYS A 564 6.02 -24.65 -21.60
C LYS A 564 7.03 -23.96 -22.50
N VAL A 565 6.67 -23.70 -23.76
CA VAL A 565 7.54 -22.99 -24.72
C VAL A 565 7.80 -21.56 -24.25
N ALA A 566 6.76 -20.83 -23.86
CA ALA A 566 6.85 -19.45 -23.40
C ALA A 566 7.72 -19.33 -22.13
N TYR A 567 7.48 -20.22 -21.15
CA TYR A 567 8.25 -20.27 -19.91
C TYR A 567 9.73 -20.57 -20.17
N LEU A 568 10.04 -21.58 -20.99
CA LEU A 568 11.43 -21.95 -21.30
C LEU A 568 12.16 -20.86 -22.09
N GLU A 569 11.46 -20.15 -22.98
CA GLU A 569 12.05 -19.01 -23.69
C GLU A 569 12.37 -17.85 -22.73
N LYS A 570 11.46 -17.58 -21.77
CA LYS A 570 11.68 -16.58 -20.73
C LYS A 570 12.89 -16.95 -19.88
N TRP A 571 12.87 -18.14 -19.27
CA TRP A 571 13.96 -18.65 -18.44
C TRP A 571 15.31 -18.62 -19.15
N TYR A 572 15.37 -19.04 -20.42
CA TYR A 572 16.62 -19.11 -21.19
C TYR A 572 17.29 -17.74 -21.39
N ARG A 573 16.51 -16.65 -21.35
CA ARG A 573 16.96 -15.28 -21.57
C ARG A 573 17.03 -14.43 -20.29
N SER A 574 16.45 -14.91 -19.19
CA SER A 574 16.44 -14.17 -17.92
C SER A 574 17.78 -14.28 -17.22
N ASN A 575 18.21 -13.18 -16.58
CA ASN A 575 19.41 -13.14 -15.75
C ASN A 575 19.12 -13.82 -14.41
N LEU A 576 19.87 -14.87 -14.08
CA LEU A 576 19.59 -15.71 -12.91
C LEU A 576 20.67 -15.53 -11.85
N LYS A 577 20.27 -15.31 -10.59
CA LYS A 577 21.22 -15.22 -9.46
C LYS A 577 22.07 -16.50 -9.31
N PRO A 578 21.56 -17.74 -9.46
CA PRO A 578 22.39 -18.95 -9.46
C PRO A 578 23.50 -18.97 -10.52
N LEU A 579 23.34 -18.19 -11.60
CA LEU A 579 24.31 -18.02 -12.69
C LEU A 579 25.10 -16.70 -12.56
N GLN A 580 25.13 -16.09 -11.36
CA GLN A 580 25.83 -14.84 -11.08
C GLN A 580 25.35 -13.68 -11.98
N GLY A 581 24.06 -13.65 -12.32
CA GLY A 581 23.47 -12.62 -13.16
C GLY A 581 23.58 -12.88 -14.66
N LEU A 582 24.20 -13.98 -15.09
CA LEU A 582 24.15 -14.42 -16.49
C LEU A 582 22.80 -15.07 -16.81
N SER A 583 22.37 -14.95 -18.06
CA SER A 583 21.29 -15.78 -18.60
C SER A 583 21.79 -17.18 -18.97
N PRO A 584 20.92 -18.21 -19.00
CA PRO A 584 21.31 -19.53 -19.50
C PRO A 584 21.90 -19.50 -20.92
N ALA A 585 21.41 -18.59 -21.78
CA ALA A 585 21.95 -18.37 -23.13
C ALA A 585 23.40 -17.87 -23.13
N GLU A 586 23.76 -16.98 -22.20
CA GLU A 586 25.12 -16.45 -22.04
C GLU A 586 26.02 -17.45 -21.33
N ALA A 587 25.53 -18.08 -20.25
CA ALA A 587 26.26 -19.06 -19.47
C ALA A 587 26.70 -20.27 -20.31
N ARG A 588 25.94 -20.65 -21.35
CA ARG A 588 26.34 -21.71 -22.29
C ARG A 588 27.62 -21.38 -23.08
N GLN A 589 27.94 -20.11 -23.27
CA GLN A 589 29.03 -19.67 -24.15
C GLN A 589 30.42 -19.83 -23.50
N SER A 590 30.50 -19.86 -22.17
CA SER A 590 31.75 -20.00 -21.43
C SER A 590 31.86 -21.33 -20.67
N MET A 591 33.08 -21.77 -20.36
CA MET A 591 33.30 -22.99 -19.57
C MET A 591 32.82 -22.80 -18.11
N GLU A 592 33.12 -21.65 -17.52
CA GLU A 592 32.67 -21.29 -16.16
C GLU A 592 31.15 -21.20 -16.07
N GLY A 593 30.48 -20.59 -17.06
CA GLY A 593 29.02 -20.53 -17.12
C GLY A 593 28.37 -21.91 -17.27
N ARG A 594 28.97 -22.82 -18.05
CA ARG A 594 28.50 -24.23 -18.15
C ARG A 594 28.63 -24.97 -16.82
N GLN A 595 29.68 -24.71 -16.04
CA GLN A 595 29.82 -25.30 -14.70
C GLN A 595 28.73 -24.79 -13.74
N LEU A 596 28.41 -23.50 -13.80
CA LEU A 596 27.29 -22.92 -13.04
C LEU A 596 25.94 -23.53 -13.45
N LEU A 597 25.68 -23.69 -14.75
CA LEU A 597 24.48 -24.36 -15.26
C LEU A 597 24.37 -25.81 -14.76
N TRP A 598 25.47 -26.57 -14.77
CA TRP A 598 25.49 -27.93 -14.22
C TRP A 598 25.23 -27.98 -12.72
N LYS A 599 25.76 -27.02 -11.96
CA LYS A 599 25.49 -26.90 -10.51
C LYS A 599 24.01 -26.63 -10.26
N MET A 600 23.41 -25.72 -11.04
CA MET A 600 21.98 -25.41 -10.98
C MET A 600 21.12 -26.64 -11.33
N PHE A 601 21.42 -27.36 -12.42
CA PHE A 601 20.69 -28.59 -12.77
C PHE A 601 20.78 -29.69 -11.71
N LYS A 602 21.93 -29.83 -11.04
CA LYS A 602 22.08 -30.76 -9.90
C LYS A 602 21.17 -30.34 -8.74
N GLN A 603 21.12 -29.05 -8.41
CA GLN A 603 20.24 -28.52 -7.36
C GLN A 603 18.76 -28.72 -7.71
N MET A 604 18.35 -28.43 -8.95
CA MET A 604 16.99 -28.70 -9.45
C MET A 604 16.58 -30.16 -9.24
N ASN A 605 17.47 -31.10 -9.58
CA ASN A 605 17.18 -32.53 -9.45
C ASN A 605 17.03 -32.97 -7.99
N LEU A 606 17.86 -32.44 -7.09
CA LEU A 606 17.79 -32.74 -5.66
C LEU A 606 16.49 -32.23 -5.04
N GLN A 607 16.10 -30.99 -5.34
CA GLN A 607 14.86 -30.39 -4.83
C GLN A 607 13.60 -31.05 -5.41
N ARG A 608 13.63 -31.41 -6.70
CA ARG A 608 12.52 -32.15 -7.33
C ARG A 608 12.26 -33.51 -6.67
N LYS A 609 13.32 -34.21 -6.25
CA LYS A 609 13.21 -35.47 -5.50
C LYS A 609 12.58 -35.25 -4.12
N ALA A 610 12.91 -34.15 -3.44
CA ALA A 610 12.30 -33.79 -2.16
C ALA A 610 10.80 -33.44 -2.30
N ARG A 611 10.39 -32.74 -3.37
CA ARG A 611 8.98 -32.33 -3.60
C ARG A 611 8.06 -33.45 -4.08
N ARG A 612 8.59 -34.48 -4.77
CA ARG A 612 7.80 -35.68 -5.08
C ARG A 612 7.28 -36.37 -3.81
N ALA A 613 7.97 -36.21 -2.68
CA ALA A 613 7.49 -36.70 -1.39
C ALA A 613 6.34 -35.85 -0.80
N THR A 614 6.15 -34.61 -1.26
CA THR A 614 5.13 -33.67 -0.77
C THR A 614 3.98 -33.42 -1.76
N GLY A 615 3.89 -34.18 -2.86
CA GLY A 615 2.76 -34.13 -3.80
C GLY A 615 2.69 -32.92 -4.74
N VAL A 616 3.65 -32.00 -4.70
CA VAL A 616 3.68 -30.80 -5.55
C VAL A 616 4.34 -31.12 -6.89
N ASN A 617 3.60 -31.00 -7.99
CA ASN A 617 4.08 -31.36 -9.33
C ASN A 617 4.50 -30.12 -10.13
N THR A 618 5.79 -29.99 -10.45
CA THR A 618 6.30 -28.96 -11.35
C THR A 618 5.97 -29.31 -12.80
N GLY A 619 5.40 -28.36 -13.54
CA GLY A 619 4.91 -28.56 -14.91
C GLY A 619 6.00 -28.92 -15.94
N LEU A 620 7.27 -28.63 -15.67
CA LEU A 620 8.41 -28.89 -16.57
C LEU A 620 9.35 -29.98 -16.04
N HIS A 621 9.90 -30.77 -16.97
CA HIS A 621 10.93 -31.76 -16.67
C HIS A 621 12.33 -31.19 -16.86
N LEU A 622 13.29 -31.59 -16.01
CA LEU A 622 14.71 -31.21 -16.14
C LEU A 622 15.28 -31.45 -17.54
N SER A 623 14.84 -32.52 -18.22
CA SER A 623 15.23 -32.83 -19.60
C SER A 623 14.84 -31.74 -20.60
N GLU A 624 13.76 -31.00 -20.36
CA GLU A 624 13.30 -29.91 -21.22
C GLU A 624 14.22 -28.69 -21.09
N TYR A 625 14.68 -28.37 -19.88
CA TYR A 625 15.69 -27.33 -19.64
C TYR A 625 17.03 -27.67 -20.28
N ILE A 626 17.52 -28.90 -20.09
CA ILE A 626 18.77 -29.38 -20.70
C ILE A 626 18.70 -29.31 -22.22
N LYS A 627 17.58 -29.80 -22.81
CA LYS A 627 17.34 -29.74 -24.25
C LYS A 627 17.31 -28.31 -24.78
N LYS A 628 16.73 -27.36 -24.03
CA LYS A 628 16.67 -25.94 -24.41
C LYS A 628 18.07 -25.32 -24.48
N VAL A 629 18.93 -25.63 -23.52
CA VAL A 629 20.33 -25.17 -23.50
C VAL A 629 21.20 -25.94 -24.49
N GLY A 630 20.78 -27.10 -25.00
CA GLY A 630 21.53 -27.90 -25.97
C GLY A 630 22.83 -28.46 -25.39
N LEU A 631 22.73 -28.99 -24.16
CA LEU A 631 23.78 -29.69 -23.41
C LEU A 631 23.49 -31.19 -23.31
#